data_AF-A0AAD0XQR1-F1
#
_entry.id   AF-A0AAD0XQR1-F1
#
_cell.length_a   1.000
_cell.length_b   1.000
_cell.length_c   1.000
_cell.angle_alpha   90.00
_cell.angle_beta   90.00
_cell.angle_gamma   90.00
#
_symmetry.space_group_name_H-M   'P 1'
#
loop_
_entity.id
_entity.type
_entity.pdbx_description
1 polymer ?
#
loop_
_entity_poly.entity_id
_entity_poly.type
_entity_poly.pdbx_seq_one_letter_code
_entity_poly.pdbx_strand_id
1 'polypeptide(L)'
;MVQVDVFWAYGLGAGFAMAASRQIKKIQSSSDSENSASLKNAKAKPTTEKTPFWKTTYFLINVLFLSLVFGPSGLYLVWQFTNWETMQALDKSMPGWLVTLFGFTNVSQGILAFWVVWKLLEKSKAFLGFLQVMLGYFGMFFILVHGWDGEGYKRFFSATREEYLTNWTWNTALSWLTSDVAITLYVMGIVMIPIMIFIMSSWLEEGLEIQGNSLGQETKEGKGSPVQRILFFFGSVFIGALGLAIVCSLLIHALGWIFGGALSLGVLYVLGISKYGILFAFYKGIFHLKGNSISASGVPAGARA
;
A
#
# COMPACT_ATOMS: atom_id res chain seq x y z
N MET A 1 3.97 -7.31 -14.89
CA MET A 1 4.12 -6.08 -14.09
C MET A 1 3.05 -5.05 -14.35
N VAL A 2 2.57 -4.80 -15.57
CA VAL A 2 1.44 -3.90 -15.83
C VAL A 2 0.27 -4.09 -14.87
N GLN A 3 -0.10 -5.34 -14.55
CA GLN A 3 -1.12 -5.67 -13.55
C GLN A 3 -0.68 -5.41 -12.10
N VAL A 4 0.60 -5.64 -11.80
CA VAL A 4 1.26 -5.46 -10.51
C VAL A 4 1.31 -3.97 -10.12
N ASP A 5 1.61 -3.09 -11.08
CA ASP A 5 1.75 -1.65 -10.82
C ASP A 5 0.44 -0.97 -10.43
N VAL A 6 -0.70 -1.49 -10.89
CA VAL A 6 -2.04 -1.06 -10.44
C VAL A 6 -2.16 -1.20 -8.92
N PHE A 7 -1.76 -2.35 -8.39
CA PHE A 7 -1.79 -2.63 -6.96
C PHE A 7 -0.70 -1.88 -6.20
N TRP A 8 0.46 -1.69 -6.81
CA TRP A 8 1.55 -0.94 -6.19
C TRP A 8 1.21 0.55 -6.07
N ALA A 9 0.69 1.17 -7.14
CA ALA A 9 0.15 2.54 -7.13
C ALA A 9 -0.93 2.71 -6.06
N TYR A 10 -1.84 1.75 -5.95
CA TYR A 10 -2.86 1.72 -4.90
C TYR A 10 -2.23 1.69 -3.51
N GLY A 11 -1.28 0.77 -3.27
CA GLY A 11 -0.56 0.65 -2.00
C GLY A 11 0.19 1.93 -1.61
N LEU A 12 0.84 2.58 -2.58
CA LEU A 12 1.53 3.86 -2.41
C LEU A 12 0.54 4.96 -1.99
N GLY A 13 -0.56 5.12 -2.73
CA GLY A 13 -1.58 6.13 -2.42
C GLY A 13 -2.21 5.96 -1.03
N ALA A 14 -2.55 4.71 -0.67
CA ALA A 14 -3.00 4.39 0.68
C ALA A 14 -1.89 4.68 1.72
N GLY A 15 -0.64 4.38 1.39
CA GLY A 15 0.53 4.60 2.25
C GLY A 15 0.73 6.07 2.58
N PHE A 16 0.72 6.96 1.58
CA PHE A 16 0.79 8.41 1.77
C PHE A 16 -0.34 8.93 2.65
N ALA A 17 -1.58 8.49 2.41
CA ALA A 17 -2.72 8.88 3.24
C ALA A 17 -2.59 8.39 4.68
N MET A 18 -2.10 7.15 4.89
CA MET A 18 -1.87 6.61 6.23
C MET A 18 -0.72 7.31 6.97
N ALA A 19 0.34 7.71 6.26
CA ALA A 19 1.43 8.50 6.84
C ALA A 19 0.94 9.87 7.33
N ALA A 20 0.05 10.51 6.58
CA ALA A 20 -0.60 11.78 6.95
C ALA A 20 -1.86 11.63 7.83
N SER A 21 -2.11 10.44 8.40
CA SER A 21 -3.41 10.12 9.01
C SER A 21 -3.80 11.02 10.18
N ARG A 22 -2.83 11.49 10.97
CA ARG A 22 -3.08 12.41 12.10
C ARG A 22 -3.42 13.82 11.62
N GLN A 23 -2.75 14.29 10.57
CA GLN A 23 -3.01 15.57 9.93
C GLN A 23 -4.37 15.57 9.23
N ILE A 24 -4.69 14.49 8.52
CA ILE A 24 -6.00 14.28 7.91
C ILE A 24 -7.11 14.31 8.97
N LYS A 25 -6.93 13.60 10.09
CA LYS A 25 -7.88 13.65 11.22
C LYS A 25 -8.05 15.05 11.78
N LYS A 26 -6.96 15.81 11.94
CA LYS A 26 -7.00 17.20 12.41
C LYS A 26 -7.82 18.09 11.45
N ILE A 27 -7.57 17.98 10.14
CA ILE A 27 -8.31 18.74 9.12
C ILE A 27 -9.81 18.41 9.18
N GLN A 28 -10.14 17.14 9.32
CA GLN A 28 -11.53 16.66 9.42
C GLN A 28 -12.20 17.15 10.72
N SER A 29 -11.53 17.06 11.86
CA SER A 29 -12.09 17.49 13.14
C SER A 29 -12.21 19.00 13.28
N SER A 30 -11.27 19.79 12.73
CA SER A 30 -11.40 21.25 12.68
C SER A 30 -12.63 21.67 11.88
N SER A 31 -12.91 21.01 10.75
CA SER A 31 -14.13 21.27 9.96
C SER A 31 -15.43 20.88 10.66
N ASP A 32 -15.38 19.95 11.63
CA ASP A 32 -16.52 19.55 12.44
C ASP A 32 -16.69 20.44 13.70
N SER A 33 -15.60 20.96 14.27
CA SER A 33 -15.63 21.80 15.48
C SER A 33 -16.24 23.19 15.28
N GLU A 34 -16.09 23.78 14.09
CA GLU A 34 -16.80 25.01 13.70
C GLU A 34 -18.33 24.82 13.68
N ASN A 35 -18.80 23.57 13.50
CA ASN A 35 -20.23 23.23 13.53
C ASN A 35 -20.78 23.03 14.95
N SER A 36 -19.95 22.70 15.96
CA SER A 36 -20.40 22.46 17.34
C SER A 36 -20.23 23.65 18.28
N ALA A 37 -19.33 24.59 17.96
CA ALA A 37 -19.02 25.75 18.81
C ALA A 37 -19.90 26.99 18.56
N SER A 38 -20.81 26.97 17.59
CA SER A 38 -21.59 28.14 17.14
C SER A 38 -22.91 28.39 17.89
N LEU A 39 -23.16 27.72 19.02
CA LEU A 39 -24.21 28.14 19.96
C LEU A 39 -23.69 29.21 20.93
N LYS A 40 -23.50 30.43 20.42
CA LYS A 40 -23.81 31.73 21.06
C LYS A 40 -23.02 32.85 20.36
N ASN A 41 -23.76 33.70 19.66
CA ASN A 41 -23.39 35.05 19.22
C ASN A 41 -22.44 35.16 18.01
N ALA A 42 -23.02 35.17 16.81
CA ALA A 42 -22.91 36.26 15.82
C ALA A 42 -23.24 35.75 14.41
N LYS A 43 -24.00 36.55 13.64
CA LYS A 43 -24.33 36.31 12.24
C LYS A 43 -23.08 36.42 11.35
N ALA A 44 -22.25 35.40 11.31
CA ALA A 44 -21.35 35.15 10.20
C ALA A 44 -21.99 34.08 9.32
N LYS A 45 -22.09 34.33 8.00
CA LYS A 45 -22.61 33.35 7.04
C LYS A 45 -21.67 32.15 7.08
N PRO A 46 -22.08 30.97 7.58
CA PRO A 46 -21.17 29.85 7.71
C PRO A 46 -20.92 29.31 6.31
N THR A 47 -19.69 29.47 5.79
CA THR A 47 -19.25 28.64 4.67
C THR A 47 -18.90 27.27 5.25
N THR A 48 -19.95 26.47 5.45
CA THR A 48 -20.06 25.09 5.93
C THR A 48 -19.39 24.06 5.01
N GLU A 49 -18.26 24.37 4.37
CA GLU A 49 -17.66 23.43 3.41
C GLU A 49 -16.52 22.66 4.08
N LYS A 50 -16.77 21.38 4.41
CA LYS A 50 -15.71 20.46 4.83
C LYS A 50 -14.59 20.49 3.80
N THR A 51 -13.35 20.69 4.24
CA THR A 51 -12.20 20.70 3.34
C THR A 51 -12.14 19.37 2.58
N PRO A 52 -12.35 19.36 1.26
CA PRO A 52 -12.32 18.13 0.49
C PRO A 52 -10.89 17.61 0.38
N PHE A 53 -10.74 16.29 0.27
CA PHE A 53 -9.42 15.64 0.27
C PHE A 53 -8.46 16.19 -0.80
N TRP A 54 -8.99 16.58 -1.96
CA TRP A 54 -8.21 17.06 -3.09
C TRP A 54 -7.61 18.46 -2.90
N LYS A 55 -8.06 19.22 -1.90
CA LYS A 55 -7.50 20.54 -1.56
C LYS A 55 -6.34 20.45 -0.55
N THR A 56 -5.92 19.24 -0.15
CA THR A 56 -4.85 19.07 0.85
C THR A 56 -3.48 18.95 0.22
N THR A 57 -2.46 19.49 0.89
CA THR A 57 -1.05 19.36 0.47
C THR A 57 -0.62 17.90 0.42
N TYR A 58 -1.10 17.05 1.33
CA TYR A 58 -0.80 15.62 1.35
C TYR A 58 -1.30 14.89 0.09
N PHE A 59 -2.52 15.21 -0.34
CA PHE A 59 -3.06 14.69 -1.60
C PHE A 59 -2.25 15.18 -2.80
N LEU A 60 -1.93 16.48 -2.86
CA LEU A 60 -1.16 17.05 -3.95
C LEU A 60 0.23 16.40 -4.07
N ILE A 61 0.95 16.22 -2.95
CA ILE A 61 2.26 15.56 -2.93
C ILE A 61 2.14 14.10 -3.37
N ASN A 62 1.09 13.38 -2.95
CA ASN A 62 0.82 12.02 -3.43
C ASN A 62 0.66 11.99 -4.97
N VAL A 63 -0.15 12.89 -5.53
CA VAL A 63 -0.35 12.97 -7.00
C VAL A 63 0.95 13.34 -7.72
N LEU A 64 1.73 14.28 -7.19
CA LEU A 64 3.03 14.66 -7.76
C LEU A 64 4.02 13.50 -7.71
N PHE A 65 4.11 12.78 -6.60
CA PHE A 65 4.97 11.60 -6.49
C PHE A 65 4.57 10.53 -7.51
N LEU A 66 3.26 10.22 -7.61
CA LEU A 66 2.75 9.23 -8.56
C LEU A 66 2.99 9.67 -10.01
N SER A 67 2.82 10.96 -10.33
CA SER A 67 2.90 11.45 -11.70
C SER A 67 4.32 11.76 -12.18
N LEU A 68 5.22 12.14 -11.28
CA LEU A 68 6.58 12.58 -11.62
C LEU A 68 7.65 11.53 -11.33
N VAL A 69 7.38 10.58 -10.42
CA VAL A 69 8.35 9.56 -10.03
C VAL A 69 7.86 8.18 -10.45
N PHE A 70 6.74 7.71 -9.88
CA PHE A 70 6.28 6.32 -10.05
C PHE A 70 5.75 6.02 -11.47
N GLY A 71 4.89 6.87 -12.00
CA GLY A 71 4.30 6.72 -13.33
C GLY A 71 5.37 6.68 -14.44
N PRO A 72 6.27 7.68 -14.50
CA PRO A 72 7.36 7.69 -15.47
C PRO A 72 8.30 6.49 -15.36
N SER A 73 8.60 6.00 -14.14
CA SER A 73 9.43 4.79 -13.98
C SER A 73 8.74 3.55 -14.57
N GLY A 74 7.45 3.36 -14.32
CA GLY A 74 6.70 2.26 -14.94
C GLY A 74 6.65 2.39 -16.47
N LEU A 75 6.41 3.59 -17.00
CA LEU A 75 6.37 3.82 -18.46
C LEU A 75 7.72 3.52 -19.12
N TYR A 76 8.83 3.82 -18.44
CA TYR A 76 10.15 3.42 -18.89
C TYR A 76 10.29 1.89 -18.95
N LEU A 77 9.80 1.16 -17.94
CA LEU A 77 9.85 -0.31 -17.93
C LEU A 77 8.99 -0.92 -19.04
N VAL A 78 7.77 -0.41 -19.25
CA VAL A 78 6.93 -0.80 -20.40
C VAL A 78 7.66 -0.56 -21.71
N TRP A 79 8.32 0.60 -21.83
CA TRP A 79 9.02 0.96 -23.04
C TRP A 79 10.25 0.09 -23.26
N GLN A 80 11.13 -0.11 -22.27
CA GLN A 80 12.37 -0.85 -22.46
C GLN A 80 12.19 -2.37 -22.41
N PHE A 81 11.45 -2.87 -21.42
CA PHE A 81 11.34 -4.28 -21.08
C PHE A 81 9.90 -4.78 -21.26
N THR A 82 9.27 -4.49 -22.40
CA THR A 82 7.84 -4.76 -22.65
C THR A 82 7.41 -6.20 -22.35
N ASN A 83 8.23 -7.19 -22.72
CA ASN A 83 7.96 -8.59 -22.41
C ASN A 83 7.89 -8.81 -20.89
N TRP A 84 8.92 -8.42 -20.16
CA TRP A 84 8.97 -8.56 -18.71
C TRP A 84 7.85 -7.79 -18.01
N GLU A 85 7.64 -6.55 -18.43
CA GLU A 85 6.64 -5.68 -17.85
C GLU A 85 5.23 -6.22 -18.05
N THR A 86 4.98 -6.99 -19.09
CA THR A 86 3.67 -7.62 -19.34
C THR A 86 3.59 -9.06 -18.82
N MET A 87 4.48 -9.46 -17.89
CA MET A 87 4.58 -10.85 -17.39
C MET A 87 4.80 -11.87 -18.52
N GLN A 88 5.60 -11.51 -19.52
CA GLN A 88 5.92 -12.29 -20.72
C GLN A 88 4.72 -12.53 -21.67
N ALA A 89 3.63 -11.77 -21.52
CA ALA A 89 2.41 -11.98 -22.30
C ALA A 89 2.38 -11.21 -23.62
N LEU A 90 2.92 -10.00 -23.66
CA LEU A 90 2.94 -9.12 -24.83
C LEU A 90 4.37 -8.71 -25.16
N ASP A 91 4.55 -8.13 -26.34
CA ASP A 91 5.85 -7.63 -26.83
C ASP A 91 5.73 -6.17 -27.32
N LYS A 92 6.75 -5.70 -28.04
CA LYS A 92 6.83 -4.33 -28.57
C LYS A 92 5.70 -3.97 -29.56
N SER A 93 4.95 -4.96 -30.07
CA SER A 93 3.76 -4.72 -30.89
C SER A 93 2.52 -4.33 -30.07
N MET A 94 2.64 -4.25 -28.74
CA MET A 94 1.54 -3.88 -27.85
C MET A 94 0.84 -2.59 -28.31
N PRO A 95 -0.50 -2.59 -28.44
CA PRO A 95 -1.27 -1.40 -28.80
C PRO A 95 -1.00 -0.21 -27.87
N GLY A 96 -0.83 0.98 -28.46
CA GLY A 96 -0.52 2.20 -27.71
C GLY A 96 -1.56 2.56 -26.64
N TRP A 97 -2.84 2.20 -26.84
CA TRP A 97 -3.89 2.45 -25.84
C TRP A 97 -3.66 1.69 -24.53
N LEU A 98 -3.00 0.52 -24.56
CA LEU A 98 -2.64 -0.23 -23.35
C LEU A 98 -1.55 0.51 -22.56
N VAL A 99 -0.59 1.13 -23.26
CA VAL A 99 0.44 1.98 -22.64
C VAL A 99 -0.21 3.20 -21.98
N THR A 100 -1.16 3.84 -22.66
CA THR A 100 -1.92 4.97 -22.11
C THR A 100 -2.74 4.55 -20.89
N LEU A 101 -3.44 3.42 -20.97
CA LEU A 101 -4.22 2.89 -19.86
C LEU A 101 -3.33 2.57 -18.66
N PHE A 102 -2.16 1.98 -18.87
CA PHE A 102 -1.18 1.71 -17.83
C PHE A 102 -0.71 3.00 -17.12
N GLY A 103 -0.31 4.02 -17.89
CA GLY A 103 0.07 5.33 -17.33
C GLY A 103 -1.07 5.96 -16.53
N PHE A 104 -2.31 5.87 -17.03
CA PHE A 104 -3.50 6.34 -16.33
C PHE A 104 -3.75 5.59 -15.02
N THR A 105 -3.59 4.26 -15.00
CA THR A 105 -3.81 3.45 -13.79
C THR A 105 -2.77 3.73 -12.70
N ASN A 106 -1.51 4.01 -13.07
CA ASN A 106 -0.46 4.30 -12.09
C ASN A 106 -0.72 5.56 -11.26
N VAL A 107 -1.53 6.49 -11.75
CA VAL A 107 -1.93 7.70 -11.01
C VAL A 107 -3.33 7.55 -10.42
N SER A 108 -4.31 7.11 -11.21
CA SER A 108 -5.71 7.02 -10.78
C SER A 108 -5.92 6.05 -9.62
N GLN A 109 -5.19 4.92 -9.57
CA GLN A 109 -5.31 3.97 -8.46
C GLN A 109 -4.74 4.50 -7.15
N GLY A 110 -3.65 5.26 -7.21
CA GLY A 110 -3.12 5.92 -6.01
C GLY A 110 -4.03 7.05 -5.52
N ILE A 111 -4.69 7.78 -6.41
CA ILE A 111 -5.74 8.76 -6.06
C ILE A 111 -6.92 8.05 -5.36
N LEU A 112 -7.40 6.95 -5.95
CA LEU A 112 -8.51 6.17 -5.39
C LEU A 112 -8.16 5.66 -3.99
N ALA A 113 -6.98 5.06 -3.82
CA ALA A 113 -6.52 4.53 -2.55
C ALA A 113 -6.42 5.61 -1.47
N PHE A 114 -5.88 6.78 -1.82
CA PHE A 114 -5.80 7.92 -0.91
C PHE A 114 -7.20 8.35 -0.45
N TRP A 115 -8.16 8.45 -1.38
CA TRP A 115 -9.55 8.78 -1.07
C TRP A 115 -10.24 7.72 -0.18
N VAL A 116 -10.02 6.43 -0.45
CA VAL A 116 -10.56 5.35 0.39
C VAL A 116 -10.03 5.47 1.82
N VAL A 117 -8.72 5.65 1.99
CA VAL A 117 -8.12 5.84 3.32
C VAL A 117 -8.65 7.10 4.00
N TRP A 118 -8.76 8.22 3.28
CA TRP A 118 -9.37 9.44 3.79
C TRP A 118 -10.76 9.18 4.38
N LYS A 119 -11.62 8.45 3.64
CA LYS A 119 -12.97 8.09 4.09
C LYS A 119 -12.99 7.11 5.26
N LEU A 120 -12.03 6.20 5.35
CA LEU A 120 -11.88 5.32 6.50
C LEU A 120 -11.43 6.10 7.75
N LEU A 121 -10.57 7.11 7.59
CA LEU A 121 -10.15 7.99 8.68
C LEU A 121 -11.28 8.89 9.18
N GLU A 122 -12.14 9.41 8.30
CA GLU A 122 -13.38 10.13 8.69
C GLU A 122 -14.24 9.28 9.63
N LYS A 123 -14.29 7.96 9.37
CA LYS A 123 -15.04 6.98 10.18
C LYS A 123 -14.24 6.44 11.37
N SER A 124 -13.07 7.00 11.68
CA SER A 124 -12.15 6.51 12.72
C SER A 124 -11.69 5.05 12.55
N LYS A 125 -11.78 4.48 11.34
CA LYS A 125 -11.40 3.10 11.01
C LYS A 125 -9.94 3.02 10.52
N ALA A 126 -9.00 3.52 11.32
CA ALA A 126 -7.58 3.64 10.93
C ALA A 126 -6.91 2.30 10.58
N PHE A 127 -7.24 1.22 11.29
CA PHE A 127 -6.71 -0.11 10.96
C PHE A 127 -7.18 -0.59 9.59
N LEU A 128 -8.43 -0.32 9.21
CA LEU A 128 -8.91 -0.63 7.86
C LEU A 128 -8.19 0.22 6.81
N GLY A 129 -7.83 1.47 7.13
CA GLY A 129 -6.98 2.31 6.28
C GLY A 129 -5.59 1.67 6.07
N PHE A 130 -4.97 1.17 7.14
CA PHE A 130 -3.72 0.42 7.04
C PHE A 130 -3.87 -0.87 6.20
N LEU A 131 -4.99 -1.58 6.34
CA LEU A 131 -5.26 -2.76 5.51
C LEU A 131 -5.37 -2.42 4.02
N GLN A 132 -5.73 -1.18 3.63
CA GLN A 132 -5.67 -0.77 2.22
C GLN A 132 -4.24 -0.71 1.69
N VAL A 133 -3.29 -0.26 2.51
CA VAL A 133 -1.86 -0.31 2.18
C VAL A 133 -1.44 -1.75 1.96
N MET A 134 -1.78 -2.63 2.90
CA MET A 134 -1.43 -4.04 2.84
C MET A 134 -2.13 -4.77 1.70
N LEU A 135 -3.35 -4.39 1.33
CA LEU A 135 -4.08 -4.93 0.19
C LEU A 135 -3.34 -4.63 -1.12
N GLY A 136 -2.83 -3.41 -1.30
CA GLY A 136 -2.00 -3.05 -2.45
C GLY A 136 -0.75 -3.91 -2.54
N TYR A 137 0.05 -3.99 -1.48
CA TYR A 137 1.26 -4.82 -1.47
C TYR A 137 0.94 -6.33 -1.60
N PHE A 138 -0.14 -6.80 -0.98
CA PHE A 138 -0.56 -8.21 -1.10
C PHE A 138 -0.94 -8.54 -2.54
N GLY A 139 -1.77 -7.72 -3.21
CA GLY A 139 -2.14 -7.94 -4.60
C GLY A 139 -0.93 -7.92 -5.53
N MET A 140 -0.01 -6.97 -5.31
CA MET A 140 1.27 -6.88 -5.99
C MET A 140 2.08 -8.19 -5.87
N PHE A 141 2.33 -8.65 -4.64
CA PHE A 141 3.09 -9.88 -4.41
C PHE A 141 2.35 -11.15 -4.85
N PHE A 142 1.03 -11.20 -4.72
CA PHE A 142 0.25 -12.35 -5.14
C PHE A 142 0.34 -12.56 -6.66
N ILE A 143 0.29 -11.48 -7.45
CA ILE A 143 0.52 -11.57 -8.90
C ILE A 143 1.96 -11.96 -9.22
N LEU A 144 2.94 -11.41 -8.49
CA LEU A 144 4.35 -11.75 -8.68
C LEU A 144 4.67 -13.21 -8.34
N VAL A 145 4.03 -13.76 -7.32
CA VAL A 145 4.29 -15.13 -6.86
C VAL A 145 3.44 -16.13 -7.64
N HIS A 146 2.12 -15.93 -7.67
CA HIS A 146 1.17 -16.88 -8.25
C HIS A 146 0.88 -16.57 -9.72
N GLY A 147 0.66 -15.31 -10.08
CA GLY A 147 0.19 -14.95 -11.42
C GLY A 147 -1.23 -15.46 -11.68
N TRP A 148 -1.63 -15.56 -12.95
CA TRP A 148 -2.95 -16.07 -13.34
C TRP A 148 -2.97 -17.59 -13.56
N ASP A 149 -1.81 -18.22 -13.69
CA ASP A 149 -1.61 -19.63 -14.04
C ASP A 149 -0.78 -20.41 -13.02
N GLY A 150 -0.38 -19.79 -11.90
CA GLY A 150 0.52 -20.39 -10.91
C GLY A 150 2.01 -20.26 -11.24
N GLU A 151 2.36 -19.58 -12.34
CA GLU A 151 3.76 -19.40 -12.77
C GLU A 151 4.27 -17.96 -12.64
N GLY A 152 3.60 -17.13 -11.84
CA GLY A 152 3.97 -15.72 -11.63
C GLY A 152 5.46 -15.54 -11.33
N TYR A 153 6.00 -16.34 -10.40
CA TYR A 153 7.41 -16.24 -10.00
C TYR A 153 8.36 -16.58 -11.16
N LYS A 154 8.00 -17.54 -12.03
CA LYS A 154 8.81 -17.88 -13.20
C LYS A 154 8.85 -16.72 -14.17
N ARG A 155 7.70 -16.09 -14.44
CA ARG A 155 7.58 -14.92 -15.32
C ARG A 155 8.37 -13.72 -14.79
N PHE A 156 8.35 -13.50 -13.47
CA PHE A 156 9.12 -12.44 -12.80
C PHE A 156 10.62 -12.65 -12.91
N PHE A 157 11.09 -13.85 -12.57
CA PHE A 157 12.50 -14.24 -12.56
C PHE A 157 13.02 -14.70 -13.94
N SER A 158 12.45 -14.17 -15.02
CA SER A 158 12.92 -14.39 -16.40
C SER A 158 13.12 -13.02 -17.03
N ALA A 159 14.34 -12.68 -17.43
CA ALA A 159 14.62 -11.38 -18.05
C ALA A 159 14.02 -11.32 -19.46
N THR A 160 13.97 -12.46 -20.14
CA THR A 160 13.41 -12.60 -21.49
C THR A 160 12.29 -13.64 -21.55
N ARG A 161 11.49 -13.57 -22.62
CA ARG A 161 10.42 -14.55 -22.88
C ARG A 161 10.97 -15.93 -23.22
N GLU A 162 12.13 -15.99 -23.86
CA GLU A 162 12.79 -17.25 -24.22
C GLU A 162 13.27 -18.03 -22.98
N GLU A 163 13.85 -17.31 -22.00
CA GLU A 163 14.21 -17.90 -20.70
C GLU A 163 13.00 -18.50 -19.99
N TYR A 164 11.86 -17.82 -20.04
CA TYR A 164 10.61 -18.31 -19.45
C TYR A 164 10.08 -19.58 -20.14
N LEU A 165 10.05 -19.61 -21.48
CA LEU A 165 9.37 -20.67 -22.23
C LEU A 165 10.16 -21.98 -22.33
N THR A 166 11.49 -21.91 -22.36
CA THR A 166 12.28 -23.04 -22.89
C THR A 166 12.96 -23.87 -21.81
N ASN A 167 13.53 -23.25 -20.75
CA ASN A 167 14.33 -23.95 -19.74
C ASN A 167 14.38 -23.19 -18.40
N TRP A 168 13.23 -22.81 -17.84
CA TRP A 168 13.23 -22.09 -16.56
C TRP A 168 13.80 -22.95 -15.43
N THR A 169 14.82 -22.45 -14.74
CA THR A 169 15.44 -23.09 -13.57
C THR A 169 15.73 -22.05 -12.48
N TRP A 170 16.10 -22.50 -11.27
CA TRP A 170 16.57 -21.59 -10.22
C TRP A 170 17.86 -20.84 -10.60
N ASN A 171 18.66 -21.37 -11.54
CA ASN A 171 19.80 -20.64 -12.08
C ASN A 171 19.35 -19.43 -12.91
N THR A 172 18.23 -19.54 -13.63
CA THR A 172 17.59 -18.41 -14.34
C THR A 172 17.18 -17.31 -13.35
N ALA A 173 16.64 -17.68 -12.19
CA ALA A 173 16.30 -16.72 -11.15
C ALA A 173 17.52 -16.02 -10.55
N LEU A 174 18.64 -16.73 -10.40
CA LEU A 174 19.90 -16.13 -9.95
C LEU A 174 20.49 -15.19 -11.00
N SER A 175 20.49 -15.57 -12.28
CA SER A 175 20.98 -14.72 -13.37
C SER A 175 20.12 -13.48 -13.57
N TRP A 176 18.82 -13.57 -13.27
CA TRP A 176 17.92 -12.42 -13.31
C TRP A 176 18.37 -11.29 -12.39
N LEU A 177 18.94 -11.58 -11.21
CA LEU A 177 19.37 -10.56 -10.23
C LEU A 177 20.43 -9.59 -10.76
N THR A 178 21.16 -9.99 -11.79
CA THR A 178 22.19 -9.18 -12.47
C THR A 178 21.78 -8.76 -13.89
N SER A 179 20.53 -9.04 -14.28
CA SER A 179 20.00 -8.65 -15.59
C SER A 179 19.78 -7.13 -15.70
N ASP A 180 19.68 -6.62 -16.92
CA ASP A 180 19.37 -5.21 -17.19
C ASP A 180 18.06 -4.76 -16.53
N VAL A 181 17.08 -5.67 -16.46
CA VAL A 181 15.80 -5.45 -15.78
C VAL A 181 16.05 -5.21 -14.28
N ALA A 182 16.74 -6.12 -13.61
CA ALA A 182 16.99 -6.01 -12.17
C ALA A 182 17.85 -4.78 -11.83
N ILE A 183 18.90 -4.53 -12.62
CA ILE A 183 19.74 -3.33 -12.45
C ILE A 183 18.91 -2.05 -12.60
N THR A 184 18.03 -1.99 -13.60
CA THR A 184 17.12 -0.86 -13.79
C THR A 184 16.21 -0.67 -12.57
N LEU A 185 15.61 -1.75 -12.05
CA LEU A 185 14.78 -1.71 -10.85
C LEU A 185 15.55 -1.22 -9.62
N TYR A 186 16.81 -1.64 -9.45
CA TYR A 186 17.64 -1.17 -8.35
C TYR A 186 17.92 0.33 -8.46
N VAL A 187 18.28 0.82 -9.65
CA VAL A 187 18.54 2.25 -9.90
C VAL A 187 17.27 3.07 -9.63
N MET A 188 16.13 2.64 -10.14
CA MET A 188 14.84 3.28 -9.88
C MET A 188 14.50 3.24 -8.38
N GLY A 189 14.73 2.11 -7.72
CA GLY A 189 14.50 1.94 -6.28
C GLY A 189 15.37 2.88 -5.43
N ILE A 190 16.65 3.06 -5.79
CA ILE A 190 17.58 3.97 -5.10
C ILE A 190 17.10 5.42 -5.16
N VAL A 191 16.37 5.81 -6.21
CA VAL A 191 15.80 7.16 -6.29
C VAL A 191 14.45 7.22 -5.59
N MET A 192 13.53 6.30 -5.92
CA MET A 192 12.15 6.36 -5.50
C MET A 192 11.96 6.06 -4.01
N ILE A 193 12.61 5.01 -3.49
CA ILE A 193 12.40 4.55 -2.11
C ILE A 193 12.87 5.61 -1.09
N PRO A 194 14.06 6.24 -1.22
CA PRO A 194 14.46 7.30 -0.30
C PRO A 194 13.53 8.51 -0.30
N ILE A 195 13.06 8.95 -1.48
CA ILE A 195 12.10 10.07 -1.59
C ILE A 195 10.80 9.71 -0.85
N MET A 196 10.27 8.51 -1.09
CA MET A 196 9.05 8.02 -0.43
C MET A 196 9.23 7.94 1.09
N ILE A 197 10.32 7.30 1.56
CA ILE A 197 10.61 7.17 3.00
C ILE A 197 10.75 8.53 3.65
N PHE A 198 11.45 9.47 3.02
CA PHE A 198 11.63 10.82 3.53
C PHE A 198 10.27 11.50 3.76
N ILE A 199 9.44 11.58 2.73
CA ILE A 199 8.12 12.23 2.82
C ILE A 199 7.24 11.57 3.88
N MET A 200 7.10 10.23 3.83
CA MET A 200 6.23 9.50 4.75
C MET A 200 6.73 9.58 6.19
N SER A 201 8.04 9.53 6.42
CA SER A 201 8.62 9.61 7.77
C SER A 201 8.43 11.00 8.36
N SER A 202 8.65 12.06 7.57
CA SER A 202 8.41 13.44 8.01
C SER A 202 6.95 13.67 8.40
N TRP A 203 5.99 13.15 7.62
CA TRP A 203 4.57 13.27 7.98
C TRP A 203 4.20 12.45 9.22
N LEU A 204 4.76 11.25 9.38
CA LEU A 204 4.53 10.48 10.59
C LEU A 204 5.07 11.20 11.84
N GLU A 205 6.22 11.86 11.73
CA GLU A 205 6.84 12.64 12.81
C GLU A 205 6.05 13.90 13.15
N GLU A 206 5.72 14.73 12.15
CA GLU A 206 4.86 15.90 12.32
C GLU A 206 3.52 15.50 12.95
N GLY A 207 2.97 14.35 12.55
CA GLY A 207 1.73 13.83 13.09
C GLY A 207 1.80 13.53 14.59
N LEU A 208 2.94 13.02 15.09
CA LEU A 208 3.13 12.72 16.51
C LEU A 208 3.13 13.97 17.40
N GLU A 209 3.41 15.14 16.83
CA GLU A 209 3.38 16.42 17.55
C GLU A 209 1.95 16.96 17.72
N ILE A 210 0.98 16.43 16.97
CA ILE A 210 -0.43 16.86 17.03
C ILE A 210 -1.13 16.23 18.24
N GLN A 211 -1.31 17.04 19.28
CA GLN A 211 -2.08 16.65 20.46
C GLN A 211 -3.56 16.43 20.13
N GLY A 212 -4.17 15.41 20.74
CA GLY A 212 -5.62 15.16 20.69
C GLY A 212 -6.13 14.36 19.47
N ASN A 213 -5.30 14.10 18.45
CA ASN A 213 -5.69 13.33 17.26
C ASN A 213 -4.98 11.96 17.20
N SER A 214 -5.15 11.14 18.25
CA SER A 214 -4.55 9.81 18.28
C SER A 214 -5.28 8.81 17.37
N LEU A 215 -4.54 7.80 16.89
CA LEU A 215 -5.09 6.67 16.13
C LEU A 215 -5.57 5.53 17.04
N GLY A 216 -5.40 5.69 18.36
CA GLY A 216 -5.74 4.72 19.40
C GLY A 216 -5.12 5.11 20.76
N GLN A 217 -4.97 4.13 21.66
CA GLN A 217 -4.19 4.33 22.89
C GLN A 217 -2.70 4.23 22.59
N GLU A 218 -2.00 5.36 22.61
CA GLU A 218 -0.56 5.45 22.32
C GLU A 218 0.29 5.06 23.54
N THR A 219 1.49 4.53 23.32
CA THR A 219 2.46 4.26 24.39
C THR A 219 2.98 5.57 24.98
N LYS A 220 3.23 5.61 26.30
CA LYS A 220 3.77 6.80 26.99
C LYS A 220 5.18 7.17 26.48
N GLU A 221 5.87 6.23 25.85
CA GLU A 221 7.18 6.40 25.19
C GLU A 221 7.02 6.89 23.73
N GLY A 222 6.14 7.88 23.51
CA GLY A 222 5.61 8.31 22.21
C GLY A 222 6.60 8.92 21.20
N LYS A 223 7.90 8.67 21.34
CA LYS A 223 8.93 9.01 20.34
C LYS A 223 9.76 7.78 20.02
N GLY A 224 9.12 6.72 19.53
CA GLY A 224 9.88 5.60 18.98
C GLY A 224 10.75 6.05 17.79
N SER A 225 11.83 5.32 17.55
CA SER A 225 12.83 5.72 16.56
C SER A 225 12.23 5.70 15.14
N PRO A 226 12.53 6.69 14.28
CA PRO A 226 12.15 6.66 12.86
C PRO A 226 12.58 5.34 12.19
N VAL A 227 13.75 4.82 12.57
CA VAL A 227 14.27 3.55 12.08
C VAL A 227 13.36 2.37 12.44
N GLN A 228 12.83 2.34 13.67
CA GLN A 228 11.91 1.28 14.08
C GLN A 228 10.62 1.30 13.26
N ARG A 229 10.06 2.48 12.98
CA ARG A 229 8.87 2.62 12.12
C ARG A 229 9.12 2.08 10.71
N ILE A 230 10.26 2.43 10.13
CA ILE A 230 10.70 1.96 8.81
C ILE A 230 10.83 0.43 8.82
N LEU A 231 11.47 -0.14 9.85
CA LEU A 231 11.60 -1.59 9.99
C LEU A 231 10.25 -2.31 10.13
N PHE A 232 9.32 -1.78 10.93
CA PHE A 232 7.97 -2.34 11.03
C PHE A 232 7.20 -2.22 9.71
N PHE A 233 7.35 -1.11 8.98
CA PHE A 233 6.73 -0.96 7.66
C PHE A 233 7.28 -1.99 6.67
N PHE A 234 8.61 -2.11 6.54
CA PHE A 234 9.20 -3.12 5.67
C PHE A 234 8.86 -4.55 6.10
N GLY A 235 8.81 -4.81 7.41
CA GLY A 235 8.32 -6.08 7.94
C GLY A 235 6.87 -6.35 7.51
N SER A 236 5.99 -5.35 7.54
CA SER A 236 4.61 -5.50 7.09
C SER A 236 4.50 -5.82 5.60
N VAL A 237 5.40 -5.27 4.78
CA VAL A 237 5.44 -5.51 3.33
C VAL A 237 6.03 -6.89 3.03
N PHE A 238 7.25 -7.19 3.49
CA PHE A 238 7.97 -8.41 3.11
C PHE A 238 7.60 -9.65 3.93
N ILE A 239 7.32 -9.50 5.24
CA ILE A 239 6.93 -10.63 6.08
C ILE A 239 5.40 -10.78 6.06
N GLY A 240 4.68 -9.66 6.19
CA GLY A 240 3.22 -9.64 6.16
C GLY A 240 2.68 -9.95 4.76
N ALA A 241 2.71 -8.98 3.85
CA ALA A 241 2.05 -9.10 2.56
C ALA A 241 2.65 -10.20 1.66
N LEU A 242 3.98 -10.22 1.47
CA LEU A 242 4.64 -11.25 0.66
C LEU A 242 4.53 -12.65 1.29
N GLY A 243 4.76 -12.78 2.60
CA GLY A 243 4.62 -14.07 3.29
C GLY A 243 3.20 -14.65 3.15
N LEU A 244 2.18 -13.82 3.33
CA LEU A 244 0.79 -14.22 3.13
C LEU A 244 0.49 -14.58 1.67
N ALA A 245 1.04 -13.84 0.70
CA ALA A 245 0.88 -14.13 -0.72
C ALA A 245 1.50 -15.50 -1.11
N ILE A 246 2.68 -15.81 -0.57
CA ILE A 246 3.34 -17.12 -0.76
C ILE A 246 2.46 -18.24 -0.19
N VAL A 247 1.98 -18.09 1.04
CA VAL A 247 1.10 -19.09 1.67
C VAL A 247 -0.17 -19.31 0.83
N CYS A 248 -0.81 -18.24 0.37
CA CYS A 248 -2.01 -18.36 -0.49
C CYS A 248 -1.69 -19.09 -1.80
N SER A 249 -0.57 -18.76 -2.46
CA SER A 249 -0.15 -19.44 -3.68
C SER A 249 0.06 -20.94 -3.44
N LEU A 250 0.77 -21.32 -2.38
CA LEU A 250 1.00 -22.72 -2.03
C LEU A 250 -0.30 -23.48 -1.76
N LEU A 251 -1.26 -22.86 -1.07
CA LEU A 251 -2.58 -23.46 -0.81
C LEU A 251 -3.37 -23.67 -2.11
N ILE A 252 -3.33 -22.72 -3.04
CA ILE A 252 -3.99 -22.83 -4.34
C ILE A 252 -3.34 -23.94 -5.19
N HIS A 253 -2.01 -24.05 -5.17
CA HIS A 253 -1.31 -25.15 -5.84
C HIS A 253 -1.65 -26.52 -5.24
N ALA A 254 -1.79 -26.62 -3.91
CA ALA A 254 -2.05 -27.88 -3.24
C ALA A 254 -3.50 -28.36 -3.36
N LEU A 255 -4.47 -27.43 -3.34
CA LEU A 255 -5.90 -27.75 -3.21
C LEU A 255 -6.74 -27.31 -4.41
N GLY A 256 -6.11 -26.71 -5.43
CA GLY A 256 -6.78 -26.09 -6.56
C GLY A 256 -7.46 -24.77 -6.21
N TRP A 257 -7.98 -24.09 -7.24
CA TRP A 257 -8.52 -22.73 -7.13
C TRP A 257 -9.66 -22.57 -6.13
N ILE A 258 -10.62 -23.50 -6.11
CA ILE A 258 -11.84 -23.36 -5.30
C ILE A 258 -11.53 -23.57 -3.82
N PHE A 259 -11.01 -24.74 -3.45
CA PHE A 259 -10.72 -25.09 -2.06
C PHE A 259 -9.50 -24.32 -1.53
N GLY A 260 -8.44 -24.19 -2.34
CA GLY A 260 -7.26 -23.42 -1.99
C GLY A 260 -7.56 -21.93 -1.83
N GLY A 261 -8.41 -21.36 -2.68
CA GLY A 261 -8.87 -19.97 -2.55
C GLY A 261 -9.71 -19.74 -1.30
N ALA A 262 -10.69 -20.61 -1.03
CA ALA A 262 -11.50 -20.52 0.18
C ALA A 262 -10.67 -20.64 1.46
N LEU A 263 -9.73 -21.60 1.51
CA LEU A 263 -8.83 -21.76 2.65
C LEU A 263 -7.86 -20.57 2.78
N SER A 264 -7.37 -20.03 1.66
CA SER A 264 -6.52 -18.83 1.66
C SER A 264 -7.22 -17.64 2.31
N LEU A 265 -8.50 -17.42 2.04
CA LEU A 265 -9.27 -16.36 2.70
C LEU A 265 -9.34 -16.57 4.22
N GLY A 266 -9.56 -17.80 4.67
CA GLY A 266 -9.54 -18.15 6.08
C GLY A 266 -8.17 -17.88 6.72
N VAL A 267 -7.09 -18.26 6.04
CA VAL A 267 -5.71 -18.04 6.50
C VAL A 267 -5.36 -16.55 6.54
N LEU A 268 -5.74 -15.77 5.51
CA LEU A 268 -5.55 -14.32 5.48
C LEU A 268 -6.26 -13.64 6.65
N TYR A 269 -7.48 -14.09 6.97
CA TYR A 269 -8.20 -13.55 8.11
C TYR A 269 -7.52 -13.92 9.43
N VAL A 270 -7.22 -15.20 9.67
CA VAL A 270 -6.70 -15.68 10.96
C VAL A 270 -5.26 -15.21 11.19
N LEU A 271 -4.35 -15.46 10.24
CA LEU A 271 -2.93 -15.14 10.38
C LEU A 271 -2.60 -13.69 10.02
N GLY A 272 -3.37 -13.06 9.14
CA GLY A 272 -3.12 -11.70 8.68
C GLY A 272 -3.88 -10.64 9.49
N ILE A 273 -5.22 -10.63 9.34
CA ILE A 273 -6.10 -9.52 9.72
C ILE A 273 -6.52 -9.56 11.20
N SER A 274 -6.63 -10.75 11.78
CA SER A 274 -7.16 -10.91 13.14
C SER A 274 -6.38 -10.09 14.18
N LYS A 275 -6.95 -9.92 15.37
CA LYS A 275 -6.26 -9.24 16.49
C LYS A 275 -4.93 -9.90 16.92
N TYR A 276 -4.72 -11.16 16.55
CA TYR A 276 -3.47 -11.90 16.76
C TYR A 276 -2.65 -12.03 15.48
N GLY A 277 -3.17 -11.52 14.37
CA GLY A 277 -2.56 -11.58 13.06
C GLY A 277 -1.34 -10.67 12.95
N ILE A 278 -0.46 -11.04 12.03
CA ILE A 278 0.82 -10.39 11.82
C ILE A 278 0.66 -8.94 11.34
N LEU A 279 -0.37 -8.64 10.53
CA LEU A 279 -0.61 -7.27 10.05
C LEU A 279 -1.08 -6.35 11.17
N PHE A 280 -1.85 -6.87 12.13
CA PHE A 280 -2.22 -6.11 13.32
C PHE A 280 -1.02 -5.84 14.24
N ALA A 281 -0.09 -6.79 14.34
CA ALA A 281 1.17 -6.58 15.07
C ALA A 281 2.01 -5.46 14.43
N PHE A 282 2.17 -5.48 13.11
CA PHE A 282 2.88 -4.42 12.38
C PHE A 282 2.20 -3.07 12.49
N TYR A 283 0.87 -3.01 12.36
CA TYR A 283 0.10 -1.77 12.53
C TYR A 283 0.41 -1.11 13.89
N LYS A 284 0.40 -1.89 14.98
CA LYS A 284 0.75 -1.38 16.31
C LYS A 284 2.19 -0.88 16.39
N GLY A 285 3.14 -1.60 15.78
CA GLY A 285 4.55 -1.22 15.76
C GLY A 285 4.80 0.09 15.00
N ILE A 286 4.16 0.27 13.84
CA ILE A 286 4.29 1.49 13.04
C ILE A 286 3.73 2.71 13.81
N PHE A 287 2.53 2.58 14.38
CA PHE A 287 1.82 3.69 15.00
C PHE A 287 2.03 3.82 16.52
N HIS A 288 2.89 3.00 17.12
CA HIS A 288 3.25 3.03 18.55
C HIS A 288 2.03 2.93 19.49
N LEU A 289 1.16 1.96 19.19
CA LEU A 289 -0.06 1.72 19.96
C LEU A 289 0.19 0.72 21.10
N LYS A 290 -0.38 0.98 22.30
CA LYS A 290 -0.29 0.07 23.45
C LYS A 290 -0.97 -1.27 23.16
N GLY A 291 -0.41 -2.33 23.73
CA GLY A 291 -0.99 -3.67 23.75
C GLY A 291 -2.34 -3.72 24.48
N ASN A 292 -3.15 -4.72 24.09
CA ASN A 292 -4.56 -4.97 24.42
C ASN A 292 -5.09 -4.34 25.74
N SER A 293 -5.72 -3.17 25.67
CA SER A 293 -6.84 -2.90 26.57
C SER A 293 -8.02 -3.74 26.06
N ILE A 294 -8.35 -4.74 26.87
CA ILE A 294 -9.38 -5.74 26.60
C ILE A 294 -10.71 -5.01 26.37
N SER A 295 -11.21 -5.05 25.13
CA SER A 295 -12.63 -4.89 24.89
C SER A 295 -13.18 -6.25 24.49
N ALA A 296 -14.17 -6.73 25.24
CA ALA A 296 -14.70 -8.10 25.26
C ALA A 296 -15.31 -8.60 23.93
N SER A 297 -15.12 -7.92 22.80
CA SER A 297 -15.77 -8.23 21.52
C SER A 297 -14.83 -8.68 20.41
N GLY A 298 -13.55 -8.97 20.68
CA GLY A 298 -12.63 -9.55 19.68
C GLY A 298 -12.29 -8.68 18.46
N VAL A 299 -12.79 -7.44 18.41
CA VAL A 299 -12.57 -6.45 17.35
C VAL A 299 -12.03 -5.17 18.00
N PRO A 300 -10.95 -4.55 17.46
CA PRO A 300 -10.41 -3.30 18.01
C PRO A 300 -11.50 -2.23 18.12
N ALA A 301 -11.49 -1.43 19.19
CA ALA A 301 -12.55 -0.47 19.52
C ALA A 301 -12.72 0.72 18.52
N GLY A 302 -12.05 0.71 17.37
CA GLY A 302 -12.30 1.60 16.22
C GLY A 302 -12.78 0.86 14.95
N ALA A 303 -13.08 -0.43 15.06
CA ALA A 303 -13.63 -1.28 14.00
C ALA A 303 -15.00 -1.87 14.40
N ARG A 304 -15.71 -1.23 15.33
CA ARG A 304 -17.13 -1.51 15.55
C ARG A 304 -17.94 -0.79 14.47
N ALA A 305 -19.00 -1.48 14.02
CA ALA A 305 -19.87 -1.14 12.90
C ALA A 305 -20.06 0.36 12.70
#